data_AF-A0A662I948-F1
#
_entry.id   AF-A0A662I948-F1
#
_cell.length_a   1.000
_cell.length_b   1.000
_cell.length_c   1.000
_cell.angle_alpha   90.00
_cell.angle_beta   90.00
_cell.angle_gamma   90.00
#
_symmetry.space_group_name_H-M   'P 1'
#
loop_
_entity.id
_entity.type
_entity.pdbx_description
1 polymer ?
#
loop_
_entity_poly.entity_id
_entity_poly.type
_entity_poly.pdbx_seq_one_letter_code
_entity_poly.pdbx_strand_id
1 'polypeptide(L)' 'DVLVITKLAADAKSRIKLRIQIAKEIGVSTPFEIHIVTPIEYEKWYSHFIKRIIEI' A
#
# COMPACT_ATOMS: atom_id res chain seq x y z
N ASP A 1 -7.28 0.76 -7.48
CA ASP A 1 -6.06 0.72 -6.65
C ASP A 1 -6.40 0.95 -5.18
N VAL A 2 -5.64 0.35 -4.28
CA VAL A 2 -5.70 0.58 -2.83
C VAL A 2 -4.31 0.94 -2.36
N LEU A 3 -4.18 2.10 -1.71
CA LEU A 3 -2.90 2.59 -1.20
C LEU A 3 -2.85 2.42 0.32
N VAL A 4 -1.87 1.64 0.81
CA VAL A 4 -1.60 1.42 2.23
C VAL A 4 -0.36 2.22 2.62
N ILE A 5 -0.57 3.29 3.38
CA ILE A 5 0.51 4.19 3.83
C ILE A 5 0.93 3.78 5.25
N THR A 6 2.16 3.30 5.43
CA THR A 6 2.64 2.83 6.73
C THR A 6 4.16 2.94 6.87
N LYS A 7 4.64 3.24 8.09
CA LYS A 7 6.07 3.24 8.39
C LYS A 7 6.70 1.84 8.26
N LEU A 8 5.90 0.77 8.40
CA LEU A 8 6.36 -0.61 8.20
C LEU A 8 6.90 -0.87 6.79
N ALA A 9 6.47 -0.06 5.82
CA ALA A 9 6.97 -0.16 4.45
C ALA A 9 8.45 0.23 4.34
N ALA A 10 9.03 0.96 5.30
CA ALA A 10 10.44 1.38 5.22
C ALA A 10 11.41 0.20 5.25
N ASP A 11 11.03 -0.91 5.89
CA ASP A 11 11.79 -2.16 5.88
C ASP A 11 11.22 -3.14 4.84
N ALA A 12 12.07 -3.64 3.95
CA ALA A 12 11.65 -4.51 2.85
C ALA A 12 11.02 -5.82 3.36
N LYS A 13 11.57 -6.41 4.43
CA LYS A 13 11.05 -7.67 5.00
C LYS A 13 9.67 -7.47 5.60
N SER A 14 9.46 -6.37 6.31
CA SER A 14 8.18 -5.96 6.89
C SER A 14 7.16 -5.65 5.80
N ARG A 15 7.56 -4.94 4.74
CA ARG A 15 6.71 -4.65 3.56
C ARG A 15 6.23 -5.94 2.89
N ILE A 16 7.14 -6.90 2.65
CA ILE A 16 6.81 -8.21 2.06
C ILE A 16 5.89 -9.01 2.99
N LYS A 17 6.19 -9.04 4.30
CA LYS A 17 5.35 -9.74 5.28
C LYS A 17 3.93 -9.20 5.29
N LEU A 18 3.76 -7.87 5.28
CA LEU A 18 2.45 -7.23 5.22
C LEU A 18 1.71 -7.57 3.93
N ARG A 19 2.41 -7.57 2.78
CA ARG A 19 1.82 -7.99 1.49
C ARG A 19 1.26 -9.42 1.55
N ILE A 20 2.03 -10.36 2.11
CA ILE A 20 1.60 -11.76 2.26
C ILE A 20 0.40 -11.86 3.21
N GLN A 21 0.41 -11.10 4.32
CA GLN A 21 -0.71 -11.10 5.27
C GLN A 21 -1.99 -10.57 4.61
N ILE A 22 -1.92 -9.45 3.89
CA ILE A 22 -3.07 -8.92 3.14
C ILE A 22 -3.61 -10.00 2.18
N ALA A 23 -2.74 -10.59 1.36
CA ALA A 23 -3.15 -11.62 0.40
C ALA A 23 -3.75 -12.88 1.06
N LYS A 24 -3.35 -13.22 2.29
CA LYS A 24 -3.96 -14.31 3.06
C LYS A 24 -5.38 -13.98 3.51
N GLU A 25 -5.65 -12.72 3.89
CA GLU A 25 -6.96 -12.29 4.38
C GLU A 25 -7.96 -12.03 3.25
N ILE A 26 -7.55 -11.36 2.18
CA ILE A 26 -8.47 -10.95 1.09
C ILE A 26 -8.37 -11.85 -0.16
N GLY A 27 -7.46 -12.81 -0.15
CA GLY A 27 -7.15 -13.67 -1.29
C GLY A 27 -6.06 -13.11 -2.22
N VAL A 28 -5.52 -13.99 -3.07
CA VAL A 28 -4.46 -13.65 -4.06
C VAL A 28 -5.03 -13.15 -5.38
N SER A 29 -6.29 -13.47 -5.68
CA SER A 29 -6.99 -13.04 -6.89
C SER A 29 -8.11 -12.09 -6.49
N THR A 30 -7.79 -10.80 -6.49
CA THR A 30 -8.73 -9.74 -6.14
C THR A 30 -8.74 -8.69 -7.25
N PRO A 31 -9.83 -7.92 -7.40
CA PRO A 31 -9.83 -6.78 -8.32
C PRO A 31 -8.97 -5.60 -7.83
N PHE A 32 -8.36 -5.70 -6.65
CA PHE A 32 -7.59 -4.62 -6.04
C PHE A 32 -6.10 -4.74 -6.36
N GLU A 33 -5.55 -3.70 -6.97
CA GLU A 33 -4.11 -3.47 -6.98
C GLU A 33 -3.67 -2.79 -5.68
N ILE A 34 -2.93 -3.52 -4.84
CA ILE A 34 -2.46 -3.01 -3.55
C ILE A 34 -1.07 -2.37 -3.72
N HIS A 35 -0.93 -1.13 -3.27
CA HIS A 35 0.34 -0.40 -3.15
C HIS A 35 0.66 -0.22 -1.67
N ILE A 36 1.85 -0.62 -1.23
CA ILE A 36 2.28 -0.49 0.18
C ILE A 36 3.49 0.43 0.22
N VAL A 37 3.30 1.62 0.79
CA VAL A 37 4.27 2.72 0.71
C VAL A 37 4.50 3.34 2.09
N THR A 38 5.63 4.01 2.24
CA THR A 38 5.92 4.87 3.40
C THR A 38 5.19 6.20 3.28
N PRO A 39 4.99 6.93 4.40
CA PRO A 39 4.47 8.30 4.35
C PRO A 39 5.28 9.22 3.43
N ILE A 40 6.61 9.06 3.42
CA ILE A 40 7.51 9.86 2.58
C ILE A 40 7.32 9.55 1.09
N GLU A 41 7.23 8.27 0.72
CA GLU A 41 6.94 7.86 -0.67
C GLU A 41 5.55 8.36 -1.12
N TYR A 42 4.56 8.37 -0.22
CA TYR A 42 3.25 8.93 -0.51
C TYR A 42 3.33 10.44 -0.79
N GLU A 43 3.84 11.21 0.19
CA GLU A 43 3.89 12.67 0.12
C GLU A 43 4.72 13.18 -1.07
N LYS A 44 5.86 12.54 -1.34
CA LYS A 44 6.80 13.00 -2.37
C LYS A 44 6.53 12.45 -3.76
N TRP A 45 5.75 11.37 -3.88
CA TRP A 45 5.53 10.71 -5.17
C TRP A 45 4.04 10.47 -5.42
N TYR A 46 3.43 9.51 -4.74
CA TYR A 46 2.09 9.02 -5.10
C TYR A 46 1.04 10.12 -5.07
N SER A 47 1.10 11.04 -4.10
CA SER A 47 0.18 12.18 -3.97
C SER A 47 0.05 13.01 -5.25
N HIS A 48 1.13 13.18 -6.02
CA HIS A 48 1.17 13.98 -7.24
C HIS A 48 0.41 13.34 -8.42
N PHE A 49 0.13 12.05 -8.36
CA PHE A 49 -0.53 11.29 -9.44
C PHE A 49 -1.97 10.88 -9.10
N ILE A 50 -2.44 11.18 -7.88
CA ILE A 50 -3.77 10.80 -7.41
C ILE A 50 -4.71 12.00 -7.54
N LYS A 51 -5.67 11.91 -8.47
CA LYS A 51 -6.67 12.97 -8.68
C LYS A 51 -7.73 13.03 -7.58
N ARG A 52 -8.08 11.88 -6.99
CA ARG A 52 -9.09 11.76 -5.93
C ARG A 52 -8.73 10.60 -5.01
N ILE A 53 -8.82 10.84 -3.70
CA ILE A 53 -8.67 9.82 -2.67
C ILE A 53 -9.94 9.76 -1.82
N ILE A 54 -10.29 8.57 -1.35
CA ILE A 54 -11.29 8.37 -0.31
C ILE A 54 -10.55 7.67 0.83
N GLU A 55 -10.40 8.35 1.95
CA GLU A 55 -9.79 7.81 3.16
C GLU A 55 -10.84 7.01 3.94
N ILE A 56 -10.46 5.83 4.42
CA ILE A 56 -11.32 4.87 5.12
C ILE A 56 -10.68 4.55 6.47
#